data_AF-A0A925SL51-F1
#
_entry.id   AF-A0A925SL51-F1
#
_cell.length_a   1.000
_cell.length_b   1.000
_cell.length_c   1.000
_cell.angle_alpha   90.00
_cell.angle_beta   90.00
_cell.angle_gamma   90.00
#
_symmetry.space_group_name_H-M   'P 1'
#
loop_
_entity.id
_entity.type
_entity.pdbx_description
1 polymer ?
#
loop_
_entity_poly.entity_id
_entity_poly.type
_entity_poly.pdbx_seq_one_letter_code
_entity_poly.pdbx_strand_id
1 'polypeptide(L)'
;MGRDDLAGRTEQFASDVRAWLRAAPRTEANREDLKQLVRASGSVAANHIEADNALGDADRLMKFRICRKVAREAGLWLRLMHAGDDEVVRAEQDRLNDESQQLMRIYSSIIRRLGGD
;
A
#
# COMPACT_ATOMS: atom_id res chain seq x y z
N MET A 1 -2.16 0.91 23.95
CA MET A 1 -2.13 0.64 22.50
C MET A 1 -2.30 2.00 21.83
N GLY A 2 -1.16 2.65 21.57
CA GLY A 2 -1.05 4.09 21.33
C GLY A 2 -1.27 4.47 19.87
N ARG A 3 -1.15 5.77 19.61
CA ARG A 3 -1.28 6.45 18.31
C ARG A 3 -0.24 6.00 17.23
N ASP A 4 0.54 4.94 17.49
CA ASP A 4 1.68 4.46 16.70
C ASP A 4 1.48 3.04 16.14
N ASP A 5 0.45 2.81 15.33
CA ASP A 5 0.34 1.53 14.59
C ASP A 5 0.22 1.70 13.08
N LEU A 6 -0.40 2.78 12.59
CA LEU A 6 -0.65 2.90 11.15
C LEU A 6 0.62 3.16 10.33
N ALA A 7 1.56 3.97 10.82
CA ALA A 7 2.84 4.19 10.15
C ALA A 7 3.62 2.87 9.99
N GLY A 8 3.81 2.15 11.10
CA GLY A 8 4.47 0.84 11.11
C GLY A 8 3.74 -0.19 10.24
N ARG A 9 2.40 -0.20 10.26
CA ARG A 9 1.59 -1.06 9.39
C ARG A 9 1.83 -0.79 7.90
N THR A 10 1.98 0.48 7.51
CA THR A 10 2.25 0.83 6.09
C THR A 10 3.66 0.46 5.66
N GLU A 11 4.64 0.55 6.56
CA GLU A 11 6.00 0.06 6.33
C GLU A 11 6.01 -1.46 6.20
N GLN A 12 5.31 -2.16 7.11
CA GLN A 12 5.17 -3.61 7.07
C GLN A 12 4.52 -4.08 5.77
N PHE A 13 3.46 -3.42 5.31
CA PHE A 13 2.84 -3.71 4.00
C PHE A 13 3.85 -3.61 2.85
N ALA A 14 4.69 -2.56 2.85
CA ALA A 14 5.73 -2.39 1.83
C ALA A 14 6.85 -3.45 1.93
N SER A 15 7.18 -3.88 3.15
CA SER A 15 8.13 -4.96 3.42
C SER A 15 7.60 -6.31 2.93
N ASP A 16 6.36 -6.64 3.29
CA ASP A 16 5.70 -7.90 2.92
C ASP A 16 5.55 -8.03 1.39
N VAL A 17 5.19 -6.93 0.71
CA VAL A 17 5.20 -6.88 -0.77
C VAL A 17 6.57 -7.28 -1.33
N ARG A 18 7.66 -6.75 -0.77
CA ARG A 18 9.02 -7.10 -1.23
C ARG A 18 9.38 -8.55 -0.92
N ALA A 19 8.89 -9.10 0.18
CA ALA A 19 9.07 -10.50 0.53
C ALA A 19 8.31 -11.40 -0.47
N TRP A 20 7.05 -11.11 -0.74
CA TRP A 20 6.22 -11.85 -1.70
C TRP A 20 6.81 -11.84 -3.12
N LEU A 21 7.34 -10.70 -3.57
CA LEU A 21 8.00 -10.57 -4.88
C LEU A 21 9.24 -11.47 -5.06
N ARG A 22 9.81 -12.01 -3.99
CA ARG A 22 10.91 -13.00 -4.08
C ARG A 22 10.39 -14.38 -4.50
N ALA A 23 9.14 -14.70 -4.15
CA ALA A 23 8.50 -15.97 -4.47
C ALA A 23 7.66 -15.91 -5.76
N ALA A 24 7.19 -14.71 -6.16
CA ALA A 24 6.37 -14.56 -7.36
C ALA A 24 7.10 -14.96 -8.67
N PRO A 25 6.41 -15.62 -9.63
CA PRO A 25 6.95 -15.96 -10.94
C PRO A 25 7.56 -14.77 -11.70
N ARG A 26 8.62 -15.02 -12.46
CA ARG A 26 9.34 -13.99 -13.24
C ARG A 26 8.90 -13.96 -14.71
N THR A 27 7.61 -13.73 -14.96
CA THR A 27 7.06 -13.49 -16.30
C THR A 27 7.42 -12.08 -16.80
N GLU A 28 7.32 -11.83 -18.11
CA GLU A 28 7.55 -10.49 -18.68
C GLU A 28 6.58 -9.45 -18.10
N ALA A 29 5.29 -9.79 -18.01
CA ALA A 29 4.27 -8.93 -17.39
C ALA A 29 4.62 -8.62 -15.92
N ASN A 30 4.95 -9.64 -15.12
CA ASN A 30 5.30 -9.46 -13.72
C ASN A 30 6.54 -8.57 -13.54
N ARG A 31 7.50 -8.58 -14.47
CA ARG A 31 8.70 -7.72 -14.41
C ARG A 31 8.38 -6.24 -14.52
N GLU A 32 7.35 -5.87 -15.28
CA GLU A 32 6.90 -4.48 -15.38
C GLU A 32 5.99 -4.11 -14.21
N ASP A 33 5.04 -4.98 -13.87
CA ASP A 33 4.08 -4.74 -12.79
C ASP A 33 4.74 -4.65 -11.42
N LEU A 34 5.78 -5.46 -11.15
CA LEU A 34 6.49 -5.41 -9.87
C LEU A 34 7.12 -4.03 -9.61
N LYS A 35 7.59 -3.33 -10.65
CA LYS A 35 8.20 -1.99 -10.50
C LYS A 35 7.13 -0.99 -10.03
N GLN A 36 5.92 -1.14 -10.57
CA GLN A 36 4.78 -0.32 -10.19
C GLN A 36 4.35 -0.63 -8.74
N LEU A 37 4.24 -1.92 -8.40
CA LEU A 37 3.86 -2.37 -7.06
C LEU A 37 4.84 -1.94 -5.96
N VAL A 38 6.15 -2.08 -6.19
CA VAL A 38 7.18 -1.67 -5.23
C VAL A 38 7.11 -0.17 -4.94
N ARG A 39 6.88 0.64 -5.99
CA ARG A 39 6.76 2.10 -5.85
C ARG A 39 5.47 2.47 -5.13
N ALA A 40 4.34 1.88 -5.53
CA ALA A 40 3.04 2.17 -4.93
C ALA A 40 3.02 1.82 -3.44
N SER A 41 3.45 0.61 -3.07
CA SER A 41 3.51 0.16 -1.67
C SER A 41 4.44 1.02 -0.81
N GLY A 42 5.65 1.33 -1.29
CA GLY A 42 6.57 2.23 -0.57
C GLY A 42 6.05 3.66 -0.45
N SER A 43 5.32 4.16 -1.47
CA SER A 43 4.75 5.51 -1.46
C SER A 43 3.66 5.68 -0.39
N VAL A 44 2.95 4.59 0.00
CA VAL A 44 1.98 4.64 1.10
C VAL A 44 2.69 5.01 2.40
N ALA A 45 3.79 4.32 2.73
CA ALA A 45 4.56 4.58 3.95
C ALA A 45 5.23 5.95 3.92
N ALA A 46 5.87 6.30 2.81
CA ALA A 46 6.55 7.59 2.66
C ALA A 46 5.59 8.78 2.86
N ASN A 47 4.40 8.74 2.22
CA ASN A 47 3.42 9.82 2.39
C ASN A 47 2.79 9.83 3.79
N HIS A 48 2.72 8.70 4.49
CA HIS A 48 2.30 8.70 5.89
C HIS A 48 3.29 9.47 6.77
N ILE A 49 4.59 9.16 6.62
CA ILE A 49 5.67 9.84 7.35
C ILE A 49 5.68 11.34 7.03
N GLU A 50 5.45 11.71 5.77
CA GLU A 50 5.31 13.12 5.38
C GLU A 50 4.07 13.78 6.00
N ALA A 51 2.95 13.06 6.14
CA ALA A 51 1.74 13.56 6.79
C ALA A 51 1.95 13.80 8.29
N ASP A 52 2.78 13.00 8.95
CA ASP A 52 3.14 13.21 10.37
C ASP A 52 4.06 14.42 10.56
N ASN A 53 4.80 14.81 9.53
CA ASN A 53 5.67 15.98 9.51
C ASN A 53 5.07 17.15 8.69
N ALA A 54 3.75 17.15 8.48
CA ALA A 54 3.09 18.10 7.60
C ALA A 54 3.22 19.55 8.10
N LEU A 55 3.34 20.49 7.15
CA LEU A 55 3.50 21.92 7.44
C LEU A 55 2.17 22.62 7.82
N GLY A 56 1.06 21.87 7.81
CA GLY A 56 -0.27 22.32 8.16
C GLY A 56 -1.36 21.34 7.70
N ASP A 57 -2.62 21.61 8.03
CA ASP A 57 -3.73 20.67 7.78
C ASP A 57 -3.96 20.39 6.29
N ALA A 58 -3.78 21.40 5.43
CA ALA A 58 -3.93 21.24 3.99
C ALA A 58 -2.87 20.28 3.39
N ASP A 59 -1.62 20.41 3.83
CA ASP A 59 -0.53 19.52 3.42
C ASP A 59 -0.77 18.11 3.94
N ARG A 60 -1.12 17.96 5.22
CA ARG A 60 -1.47 16.68 5.84
C ARG A 60 -2.60 15.96 5.08
N LEU A 61 -3.66 16.69 4.73
CA LEU A 61 -4.78 16.17 3.95
C LEU A 61 -4.33 15.69 2.56
N MET A 62 -3.47 16.46 1.88
CA MET A 62 -2.91 16.08 0.58
C MET A 62 -2.11 14.78 0.67
N LYS A 63 -1.23 14.64 1.68
CA LYS A 63 -0.44 13.42 1.88
C LYS A 63 -1.32 12.19 2.12
N PHE A 64 -2.35 12.29 2.97
CA PHE A 64 -3.28 11.18 3.16
C PHE A 64 -4.11 10.85 1.91
N ARG A 65 -4.46 11.85 1.08
CA ARG A 65 -5.07 11.60 -0.25
C ARG A 65 -4.14 10.80 -1.16
N ILE A 66 -2.84 11.11 -1.13
CA ILE A 66 -1.84 10.33 -1.87
C ILE A 66 -1.79 8.91 -1.31
N CYS A 67 -1.70 8.71 0.01
CA CYS A 67 -1.73 7.37 0.60
C CYS A 67 -2.95 6.54 0.15
N ARG A 68 -4.15 7.13 0.16
CA ARG A 68 -5.39 6.49 -0.36
C ARG A 68 -5.23 6.06 -1.82
N LYS A 69 -4.73 6.96 -2.68
CA LYS A 69 -4.52 6.71 -4.12
C LYS A 69 -3.53 5.57 -4.34
N VAL A 70 -2.35 5.64 -3.73
CA VAL A 70 -1.28 4.65 -3.97
C VAL A 70 -1.57 3.30 -3.32
N ALA A 71 -2.31 3.24 -2.21
CA ALA A 71 -2.81 1.97 -1.66
C ALA A 71 -3.76 1.26 -2.64
N ARG A 72 -4.66 2.02 -3.28
CA ARG A 72 -5.56 1.47 -4.32
C ARG A 72 -4.78 0.98 -5.54
N GLU A 73 -3.76 1.72 -5.98
CA GLU A 73 -2.88 1.30 -7.07
C GLU A 73 -2.10 0.04 -6.71
N ALA A 74 -1.55 -0.08 -5.50
CA ALA A 74 -0.87 -1.29 -5.06
C ALA A 74 -1.78 -2.53 -5.15
N GLY A 75 -3.03 -2.43 -4.71
CA GLY A 75 -4.01 -3.51 -4.86
C GLY A 75 -4.32 -3.87 -6.31
N LEU A 76 -4.36 -2.89 -7.23
CA LEU A 76 -4.48 -3.17 -8.66
C LEU A 76 -3.30 -4.02 -9.16
N TRP A 77 -2.07 -3.60 -8.88
CA TRP A 77 -0.88 -4.32 -9.34
C TRP A 77 -0.79 -5.73 -8.75
N LEU A 78 -1.15 -5.91 -7.47
CA LEU A 78 -1.25 -7.22 -6.86
C LEU A 78 -2.20 -8.14 -7.63
N ARG A 79 -3.37 -7.67 -8.07
CA ARG A 79 -4.34 -8.49 -8.83
C ARG A 79 -3.93 -8.76 -10.28
N LEU A 80 -3.11 -7.90 -10.88
CA LEU A 80 -2.62 -8.10 -12.25
C LEU A 80 -1.46 -9.09 -12.32
N MET A 81 -0.64 -9.15 -11.26
CA MET A 81 0.49 -10.06 -11.19
C MET A 81 0.05 -11.52 -11.10
N HIS A 82 0.74 -12.39 -11.83
CA HIS A 82 0.52 -13.83 -11.77
C HIS A 82 1.31 -14.43 -10.59
N ALA A 83 0.62 -15.09 -9.65
CA ALA A 83 1.22 -15.73 -8.49
C ALA A 83 1.78 -17.14 -8.75
N GLY A 84 1.54 -17.73 -9.92
CA GLY A 84 1.93 -19.12 -10.19
C GLY A 84 0.97 -20.12 -9.55
N ASP A 85 1.41 -21.38 -9.45
CA ASP A 85 0.60 -22.51 -8.94
C ASP A 85 0.79 -22.82 -7.46
N ASP A 86 1.63 -22.06 -6.77
CA ASP A 86 1.85 -22.21 -5.33
C ASP A 86 0.71 -21.56 -4.54
N GLU A 87 -0.02 -22.36 -3.76
CA GLU A 87 -1.14 -21.90 -2.94
C GLU A 87 -0.72 -20.94 -1.83
N VAL A 88 0.49 -21.09 -1.28
CA VAL A 88 1.03 -20.18 -0.25
C VAL A 88 1.32 -18.82 -0.87
N VAL A 89 1.89 -18.79 -2.08
CA VAL A 89 2.16 -17.53 -2.80
C VAL A 89 0.86 -16.83 -3.18
N ARG A 90 -0.18 -17.57 -3.60
CA ARG A 90 -1.51 -17.01 -3.87
C ARG A 90 -2.20 -16.48 -2.62
N ALA A 91 -2.19 -17.24 -1.53
CA ALA A 91 -2.79 -16.81 -0.26
C ALA A 91 -2.14 -15.52 0.26
N GLU A 92 -0.82 -15.39 0.12
CA GLU A 92 -0.11 -14.18 0.51
C GLU A 92 -0.42 -12.99 -0.42
N GLN A 93 -0.58 -13.22 -1.73
CA GLN A 93 -1.05 -12.20 -2.67
C GLN A 93 -2.43 -11.66 -2.28
N ASP A 94 -3.36 -12.56 -1.92
CA ASP A 94 -4.71 -12.20 -1.50
C ASP A 94 -4.70 -11.42 -0.18
N ARG A 95 -3.88 -11.84 0.79
CA ARG A 95 -3.67 -11.12 2.06
C ARG A 95 -3.15 -9.71 1.81
N LEU A 96 -2.14 -9.55 0.96
CA LEU A 96 -1.58 -8.25 0.58
C LEU A 96 -2.60 -7.38 -0.16
N ASN A 97 -3.40 -7.97 -1.04
CA ASN A 97 -4.45 -7.25 -1.73
C ASN A 97 -5.52 -6.77 -0.73
N ASP A 98 -5.95 -7.59 0.21
CA ASP A 98 -6.88 -7.16 1.26
C ASP A 98 -6.27 -6.06 2.14
N GLU A 99 -5.01 -6.19 2.55
CA GLU A 99 -4.30 -5.15 3.30
C GLU A 99 -4.30 -3.80 2.56
N SER A 100 -4.05 -3.82 1.24
CA SER A 100 -4.13 -2.61 0.41
C SER A 100 -5.53 -1.96 0.44
N GLN A 101 -6.60 -2.77 0.47
CA GLN A 101 -7.97 -2.29 0.59
C GLN A 101 -8.26 -1.74 1.99
N GLN A 102 -7.76 -2.39 3.04
CA GLN A 102 -7.88 -1.91 4.41
C GLN A 102 -7.20 -0.55 4.58
N LEU A 103 -5.96 -0.39 4.12
CA LEU A 103 -5.22 0.88 4.13
C LEU A 103 -5.99 1.97 3.37
N MET A 104 -6.49 1.66 2.17
CA MET A 104 -7.32 2.60 1.40
C MET A 104 -8.56 3.07 2.17
N ARG A 105 -9.29 2.14 2.82
CA ARG A 105 -10.47 2.48 3.63
C ARG A 105 -10.10 3.31 4.86
N ILE A 106 -9.00 2.99 5.53
CA ILE A 106 -8.47 3.72 6.69
C ILE A 106 -8.16 5.16 6.28
N TYR A 107 -7.38 5.38 5.22
CA TYR A 107 -7.08 6.72 4.73
C TYR A 107 -8.33 7.46 4.26
N SER A 108 -9.31 6.77 3.66
CA SER A 108 -10.60 7.38 3.31
C SER A 108 -11.38 7.85 4.54
N SER A 109 -11.28 7.16 5.67
CA SER A 109 -11.86 7.58 6.95
C SER A 109 -11.13 8.78 7.54
N ILE A 110 -9.78 8.77 7.48
CA ILE A 110 -8.95 9.89 7.95
C ILE A 110 -9.24 11.17 7.15
N ILE A 111 -9.26 11.09 5.81
CA ILE A 111 -9.55 12.21 4.90
C ILE A 111 -10.91 12.85 5.24
N ARG A 112 -11.96 12.02 5.39
CA ARG A 112 -13.30 12.50 5.76
C ARG A 112 -13.32 13.22 7.10
N ARG A 113 -12.58 12.71 8.10
CA ARG A 113 -12.46 13.37 9.42
C ARG A 113 -11.72 14.69 9.37
N LEU A 114 -10.80 14.87 8.41
CA LEU A 114 -10.07 16.11 8.17
C LEU A 114 -10.86 17.11 7.27
N GLY A 115 -12.11 16.80 6.92
CA GLY A 115 -12.94 17.68 6.09
C GLY A 115 -12.66 17.62 4.59
N GLY A 116 -12.00 16.56 4.11
CA GLY A 116 -11.80 16.34 2.68
C GLY A 116 -12.78 15.33 2.07
N ASP A 117 -13.02 15.48 0.76
CA ASP A 117 -13.78 14.51 -0.08
C ASP A 117 -13.01 13.21 -0.42
#